data_AF-A0A941ALZ6-F1
#
_entry.id   AF-A0A941ALZ6-F1
#
_cell.length_a   1.000
_cell.length_b   1.000
_cell.length_c   1.000
_cell.angle_alpha   90.00
_cell.angle_beta   90.00
_cell.angle_gamma   90.00
#
_symmetry.space_group_name_H-M   'P 1'
#
loop_
_entity.id
_entity.type
_entity.pdbx_description
1 polymer ?
#
loop_
_entity_poly.entity_id
_entity_poly.type
_entity_poly.pdbx_seq_one_letter_code
_entity_poly.pdbx_strand_id
1 'polypeptide(L)'
;IHFEEGLLAGLKLVGCSVWRSKKGEAPTVLVPSRSYATAGGVRYYELLRSSADGAAAANAQDPEGKLAVRRFKEYVRDEYRKIASLPDEPLPAAERSGGKKAAAR
;
A
#
# COMPACT_ATOMS: atom_id res chain seq x y z
N ILE A 1 -3.21 -4.69 -0.06
CA ILE A 1 -3.82 -4.42 1.27
C ILE A 1 -5.32 -4.67 1.10
N HIS A 2 -5.89 -5.57 1.90
CA HIS A 2 -7.34 -5.78 1.96
C HIS A 2 -7.86 -5.02 3.18
N PHE A 3 -8.91 -4.24 3.00
CA PHE A 3 -9.51 -3.49 4.10
C PHE A 3 -10.69 -4.31 4.63
N GLU A 4 -10.61 -4.75 5.88
CA GLU A 4 -11.67 -5.54 6.51
C GLU A 4 -12.71 -4.65 7.21
N GLU A 5 -12.30 -3.46 7.65
CA GLU A 5 -13.11 -2.54 8.43
C GLU A 5 -12.91 -1.08 7.97
N GLY A 6 -13.81 -0.18 8.40
CA GLY A 6 -13.75 1.26 8.11
C GLY A 6 -14.30 1.65 6.72
N LEU A 7 -14.00 2.88 6.28
CA LEU A 7 -14.56 3.48 5.05
C LEU A 7 -14.29 2.68 3.78
N LEU A 8 -13.23 1.86 3.77
CA LEU A 8 -12.81 1.09 2.61
C LEU A 8 -13.09 -0.42 2.75
N ALA A 9 -13.87 -0.85 3.75
CA ALA A 9 -14.15 -2.26 4.00
C ALA A 9 -14.66 -2.99 2.75
N GLY A 10 -14.11 -4.17 2.48
CA GLY A 10 -14.44 -4.99 1.30
C GLY A 10 -13.70 -4.58 0.01
N LEU A 11 -12.90 -3.51 0.03
CA LEU A 11 -12.04 -3.13 -1.09
C LEU A 11 -10.64 -3.71 -0.95
N LYS A 12 -10.02 -4.02 -2.09
CA LYS A 12 -8.62 -4.41 -2.19
C LYS A 12 -7.83 -3.32 -2.89
N LEU A 13 -6.82 -2.78 -2.22
CA LEU A 13 -5.85 -1.90 -2.84
C LEU A 13 -4.82 -2.71 -3.64
N VAL A 14 -4.80 -2.51 -4.96
CA VAL A 14 -3.91 -3.19 -5.92
C VAL A 14 -2.92 -2.20 -6.51
N GLY A 15 -1.65 -2.61 -6.67
CA GLY A 15 -0.61 -1.78 -7.27
C GLY A 15 -0.11 -0.62 -6.40
N CYS A 16 -0.49 -0.58 -5.12
CA CYS A 16 0.09 0.32 -4.14
C CYS A 16 1.21 -0.37 -3.34
N SER A 17 2.20 0.40 -2.92
CA SER A 17 3.26 -0.09 -2.03
C SER A 17 3.54 0.92 -0.92
N VAL A 18 3.87 0.41 0.26
CA VAL A 18 4.31 1.22 1.40
C VAL A 18 5.79 0.95 1.63
N TRP A 19 6.61 1.99 1.55
CA TRP A 19 8.05 1.91 1.73
C TRP A 19 8.43 2.48 3.10
N ARG A 20 9.04 1.65 3.93
CA ARG A 20 9.63 2.08 5.20
C ARG A 20 10.89 2.91 4.94
N SER A 21 11.01 4.05 5.62
CA SER A 21 12.30 4.75 5.68
C SER A 21 13.21 4.08 6.70
N LYS A 22 14.50 3.95 6.36
CA LYS A 22 15.54 3.46 7.29
C LYS A 22 15.97 4.52 8.32
N LYS A 23 15.65 5.79 8.07
CA LYS A 23 16.12 6.95 8.88
C LYS A 23 15.09 7.47 9.86
N GLY A 24 14.04 6.70 10.15
CA GLY A 24 12.95 7.12 11.03
C GLY A 24 11.97 8.12 10.42
N GLU A 25 12.07 8.41 9.12
CA GLU A 25 11.08 9.22 8.43
C GLU A 25 9.74 8.47 8.28
N ALA A 26 8.67 9.23 8.05
CA ALA A 26 7.36 8.64 7.81
C ALA A 26 7.38 7.70 6.57
N PRO A 27 6.62 6.59 6.58
CA PRO A 27 6.55 5.70 5.43
C PRO A 27 6.02 6.43 4.19
N THR A 28 6.61 6.10 3.04
CA THR A 28 6.18 6.62 1.73
C THR A 28 5.15 5.68 1.13
N VAL A 29 4.01 6.24 0.70
CA VAL A 29 2.97 5.49 -0.01
C VAL A 29 3.09 5.77 -1.50
N LEU A 30 3.41 4.74 -2.28
CA LEU A 30 3.39 4.78 -3.74
C LEU A 30 2.08 4.19 -4.24
N VAL A 31 1.47 4.89 -5.19
CA VAL A 31 0.24 4.47 -5.88
C VAL A 31 0.56 4.08 -7.32
N PRO A 32 -0.34 3.38 -8.04
CA PRO A 32 -0.16 3.10 -9.46
C PRO A 32 0.21 4.36 -10.21
N SER A 33 1.24 4.27 -11.05
CA SER A 33 1.77 5.37 -11.83
C SER A 33 2.12 4.91 -13.23
N ARG A 34 2.19 5.86 -14.16
CA ARG A 34 2.62 5.62 -15.54
C ARG A 34 3.84 6.47 -15.86
N SER A 35 4.78 5.87 -16.57
CA SER A 35 5.96 6.56 -17.08
C SER A 35 5.66 7.34 -18.35
N TYR A 36 6.45 8.38 -18.60
CA TYR A 36 6.47 9.09 -19.86
C TYR A 36 7.88 9.63 -20.11
N ALA A 37 8.26 9.71 -21.39
CA ALA A 37 9.55 10.26 -21.80
C ALA A 37 9.52 11.79 -21.81
N THR A 38 10.61 12.41 -21.38
CA THR A 38 10.87 13.85 -21.48
C THR A 38 12.26 14.05 -22.08
N ALA A 39 12.57 15.25 -22.56
CA ALA A 39 13.91 15.58 -23.08
C ALA A 39 15.04 15.28 -22.05
N GLY A 40 14.73 15.38 -20.75
CA GLY A 40 15.65 15.07 -19.64
C GLY A 40 15.53 13.65 -19.07
N GLY A 41 14.88 12.71 -19.77
CA GLY A 41 14.73 11.31 -19.34
C GLY A 41 13.30 10.92 -18.96
N VAL A 42 13.15 9.83 -18.22
CA VAL A 42 11.83 9.28 -17.88
C VAL A 42 11.27 9.94 -16.63
N ARG A 43 10.01 10.35 -16.69
CA ARG A 43 9.24 10.88 -15.56
C ARG A 43 8.02 10.00 -15.31
N TYR A 44 7.37 10.18 -14.17
CA TYR A 44 6.21 9.40 -13.75
C TYR A 44 5.10 10.33 -13.26
N TYR A 45 3.85 9.96 -13.55
CA TYR A 45 2.67 10.58 -12.93
C TYR A 45 1.80 9.49 -12.30
N GLU A 46 1.22 9.82 -11.15
CA GLU A 46 0.31 8.94 -10.43
C GLU A 46 -1.01 8.82 -11.19
N LEU A 47 -1.66 7.66 -11.13
CA LEU A 47 -2.96 7.40 -11.75
C LEU A 47 -4.13 7.58 -10.76
N LEU A 48 -3.86 7.66 -9.46
CA LEU A 48 -4.88 7.90 -8.45
C LEU A 48 -5.46 9.32 -8.61
N ARG A 49 -6.79 9.41 -8.76
CA ARG A 49 -7.55 10.66 -8.91
C ARG A 49 -8.78 10.60 -8.02
N SER A 50 -9.27 11.76 -7.60
CA SER A 50 -10.59 11.87 -6.98
C SER A 50 -11.69 11.65 -8.02
N SER A 51 -12.79 11.00 -7.64
CA SER A 51 -13.90 10.65 -8.51
C SER A 51 -15.00 11.73 -8.55
N ALA A 52 -14.68 13.01 -8.31
CA ALA A 52 -15.70 14.06 -8.29
C ALA A 52 -16.50 14.07 -9.60
N ASP A 53 -17.84 14.03 -9.48
CA ASP A 53 -18.76 14.09 -10.61
C ASP A 53 -18.62 15.42 -11.35
N GLY A 54 -18.22 15.33 -12.62
CA GLY A 54 -18.15 16.46 -13.55
C GLY A 54 -16.74 17.02 -13.72
N ALA A 55 -16.24 16.96 -14.97
CA ALA A 55 -15.16 17.69 -15.65
C ALA A 55 -13.86 18.14 -14.91
N ALA A 56 -13.92 18.49 -13.63
CA ALA A 56 -12.82 18.96 -12.79
C ALA A 56 -11.80 17.85 -12.42
N ALA A 57 -12.19 16.58 -12.39
CA ALA A 57 -11.28 15.45 -12.13
C ALA A 57 -10.15 15.32 -13.18
N ALA A 58 -10.33 15.90 -14.37
CA ALA A 58 -9.32 15.95 -15.43
C ALA A 58 -8.31 17.10 -15.26
N ASN A 59 -8.58 18.08 -14.40
CA ASN A 59 -7.69 19.21 -14.19
C ASN A 59 -6.67 18.90 -13.11
N ALA A 60 -5.40 18.89 -13.48
CA ALA A 60 -4.25 18.75 -12.57
C ALA A 60 -4.16 19.89 -11.51
N GLN A 61 -5.10 20.82 -11.51
CA GLN A 61 -5.18 21.98 -10.62
C GLN A 61 -6.30 21.84 -9.58
N ASP A 62 -7.16 20.83 -9.64
CA ASP A 62 -8.24 20.63 -8.66
C ASP A 62 -7.68 20.49 -7.22
N PRO A 63 -7.88 21.49 -6.35
CA PRO A 63 -7.35 21.46 -4.99
C PRO A 63 -8.06 20.43 -4.12
N GLU A 64 -9.35 20.17 -4.35
CA GLU A 64 -10.13 19.19 -3.58
C GLU A 64 -9.70 17.77 -3.93
N GLY A 65 -9.56 17.49 -5.22
CA GLY A 65 -9.04 16.20 -5.69
C GLY A 65 -7.63 15.92 -5.17
N LYS A 66 -6.74 16.92 -5.17
CA LYS A 66 -5.41 16.79 -4.56
C LYS A 66 -5.48 16.53 -3.06
N LEU A 67 -6.38 17.22 -2.35
CA LEU A 67 -6.59 17.02 -0.92
C LEU A 67 -7.09 15.59 -0.63
N ALA A 68 -8.02 15.08 -1.42
CA ALA A 68 -8.54 13.72 -1.31
C ALA A 68 -7.42 12.67 -1.51
N VAL A 69 -6.60 12.83 -2.56
CA VAL A 69 -5.43 11.95 -2.81
C VAL A 69 -4.43 12.01 -1.64
N ARG A 70 -4.17 13.20 -1.10
CA ARG A 70 -3.28 13.36 0.06
C ARG A 70 -3.81 12.65 1.30
N ARG A 71 -5.10 12.86 1.62
CA ARG A 71 -5.78 12.22 2.75
C ARG A 71 -5.78 10.69 2.62
N PHE A 72 -5.97 10.17 1.41
CA PHE A 72 -5.88 8.73 1.16
C PHE A 72 -4.49 8.18 1.51
N LYS A 73 -3.40 8.84 1.08
CA LYS A 73 -2.03 8.41 1.41
C LYS A 73 -1.73 8.51 2.90
N GLU A 74 -2.24 9.53 3.56
CA GLU A 74 -2.15 9.69 5.02
C GLU A 74 -2.87 8.55 5.73
N TYR A 75 -4.11 8.25 5.34
CA TYR A 75 -4.87 7.12 5.87
C TYR A 75 -4.12 5.79 5.73
N VAL A 76 -3.60 5.48 4.53
CA VAL A 76 -2.82 4.25 4.30
C VAL A 76 -1.58 4.19 5.19
N ARG A 77 -0.91 5.33 5.42
CA ARG A 77 0.25 5.41 6.32
C ARG A 77 -0.14 5.12 7.76
N ASP A 78 -1.28 5.63 8.21
CA ASP A 78 -1.76 5.43 9.57
C ASP A 78 -2.23 3.98 9.81
N GLU A 79 -2.95 3.40 8.85
CA GLU A 79 -3.28 1.96 8.90
C GLU A 79 -2.02 1.09 8.91
N TYR A 80 -1.03 1.43 8.08
CA TYR A 80 0.25 0.74 8.10
C TYR A 80 0.94 0.82 9.48
N ARG A 81 0.89 1.98 10.16
CA ARG A 81 1.50 2.14 11.50
C ARG A 81 0.83 1.25 12.54
N LYS A 82 -0.50 1.11 12.49
CA LYS A 82 -1.23 0.19 13.37
C LYS A 82 -0.73 -1.24 13.17
N ILE A 83 -0.67 -1.70 11.92
CA ILE A 83 -0.18 -3.05 11.58
C ILE A 83 1.28 -3.23 11.99
N ALA A 84 2.15 -2.26 11.70
CA ALA A 84 3.57 -2.33 12.03
C ALA A 84 3.86 -2.28 13.55
N SER A 85 2.88 -1.88 14.37
CA SER A 85 2.97 -1.91 15.83
C SER A 85 2.47 -3.20 16.45
N LEU A 86 1.80 -4.06 15.67
CA LEU A 86 1.38 -5.38 16.14
C LEU A 86 2.62 -6.25 16.41
N PRO A 87 2.59 -7.10 17.44
CA PRO A 87 3.62 -8.10 17.62
C PRO A 87 3.64 -9.02 16.40
N ASP A 88 4.83 -9.48 16.01
CA ASP A 88 4.94 -10.53 14.99
C ASP A 88 4.14 -11.75 15.47
N GLU A 89 3.19 -12.21 14.66
CA GLU A 89 2.49 -13.46 14.94
C GLU A 89 3.55 -14.56 15.07
N PRO A 90 3.58 -15.33 16.16
CA PRO A 90 4.53 -16.42 16.29
C PRO A 90 4.29 -17.36 15.11
N LEU A 91 5.35 -17.62 14.33
CA LEU A 91 5.30 -18.55 13.21
C LEU A 91 4.56 -19.81 13.68
N PRO A 92 3.53 -20.28 12.94
CA PRO A 92 2.83 -21.49 13.33
C PRO A 92 3.87 -22.58 13.52
N ALA A 93 3.88 -23.18 14.70
CA ALA A 93 4.87 -24.17 15.08
C ALA A 93 4.89 -25.23 13.97
N ALA A 94 5.99 -25.28 13.21
CA ALA A 94 6.15 -26.24 12.13
C ALA A 94 5.78 -27.61 12.68
N GLU A 95 4.70 -28.21 12.19
CA GLU A 95 4.31 -29.54 12.60
C GLU A 95 5.50 -30.45 12.35
N ARG A 96 6.16 -30.85 13.45
CA ARG A 96 7.23 -31.83 13.42
C ARG A 96 6.55 -33.16 13.08
N SER A 97 6.40 -33.41 11.79
CA SER A 97 6.05 -34.72 11.24
C SER A 97 7.10 -35.72 11.75
N GLY A 98 6.71 -36.45 12.78
CA GLY A 98 7.50 -37.48 13.43
C GLY A 98 7.67 -38.69 12.51
N GLY A 99 8.64 -38.62 11.61
CA GLY A 99 9.11 -39.79 10.87
C GLY A 99 9.82 -40.75 11.81
N LYS A 100 9.13 -41.80 12.27
CA LYS A 100 9.72 -42.95 12.97
C LYS A 100 10.89 -43.51 12.16
N LYS A 101 12.07 -43.59 12.78
CA LYS A 101 13.21 -44.38 12.27
C LYS A 101 12.80 -45.85 12.22
N ALA A 102 12.79 -46.45 11.04
CA ALA A 102 12.85 -47.89 10.88
C ALA A 102 14.31 -48.29 10.67
N ALA A 103 14.89 -48.95 11.67
CA ALA A 103 16.15 -49.65 11.54
C ALA A 103 15.90 -50.96 10.75
N ALA A 104 16.67 -51.18 9.69
CA ALA A 104 16.75 -52.47 9.02
C ALA A 104 18.13 -53.08 9.31
N ARG A 105 18.09 -54.34 9.77
CA ARG A 105 19.21 -55.27 10.00
C ARG A 105 19.71 -55.85 8.69
#